data_AF-A0A935ZQ60-F1
#
_entry.id   AF-A0A935ZQ60-F1
#
_cell.length_a   1.000
_cell.length_b   1.000
_cell.length_c   1.000
_cell.angle_alpha   90.00
_cell.angle_beta   90.00
_cell.angle_gamma   90.00
#
_symmetry.space_group_name_H-M   'P 1'
#
loop_
_entity.id
_entity.type
_entity.pdbx_description
1 polymer ?
#
loop_
_entity_poly.entity_id
_entity_poly.type
_entity_poly.pdbx_seq_one_letter_code
_entity_poly.pdbx_strand_id
1 'polypeptide(L)'
;MHPQLARIVGALGRSRAGVSMGAPDGARVHLFVALIRPPDWSHAHLKALARVSGMLAHAPTREALIAASDAADIHAILRREGPGGA
;
A
#
# COMPACT_ATOMS: atom_id res chain seq x y z
N MET A 1 -4.95 11.98 -18.20
CA MET A 1 -4.27 13.04 -17.42
C MET A 1 -5.24 13.56 -16.37
N HIS A 2 -4.91 13.51 -15.07
CA HIS A 2 -5.73 14.08 -13.98
C HIS A 2 -5.16 15.45 -13.58
N PRO A 3 -5.73 16.58 -14.05
CA PRO A 3 -5.07 17.88 -14.03
C PRO A 3 -5.16 18.64 -12.68
N GLN A 4 -5.37 17.98 -11.53
CA GLN A 4 -5.68 18.69 -10.27
C GLN A 4 -5.01 18.12 -9.00
N LEU A 5 -4.08 17.17 -9.10
CA LEU A 5 -3.40 16.65 -7.91
C LEU A 5 -2.26 17.58 -7.49
N ALA A 6 -2.40 18.23 -6.32
CA ALA A 6 -1.36 19.07 -5.72
C ALA A 6 -0.29 18.25 -4.94
N ARG A 7 -0.52 16.95 -4.74
CA ARG A 7 0.35 16.04 -3.98
C ARG A 7 0.21 14.61 -4.48
N ILE A 8 1.14 13.75 -4.08
CA ILE A 8 0.99 12.31 -4.25
C ILE A 8 -0.18 11.83 -3.40
N VAL A 9 -1.08 11.04 -4.00
CA VAL A 9 -2.17 10.36 -3.31
C VAL A 9 -1.93 8.87 -3.39
N GLY A 10 -2.03 8.19 -2.25
CA GLY A 10 -1.98 6.75 -2.16
C GLY A 10 -3.34 6.15 -1.80
N ALA A 11 -3.61 4.95 -2.30
CA ALA A 11 -4.74 4.14 -1.88
C ALA A 11 -4.25 2.72 -1.57
N LEU A 12 -4.77 2.13 -0.49
CA LEU A 12 -4.60 0.72 -0.16
C LEU A 12 -5.97 0.04 -0.27
N GLY A 13 -6.06 -0.95 -1.15
CA GLY A 13 -7.19 -1.84 -1.28
C GLY A 13 -6.88 -3.21 -0.71
N ARG A 14 -7.91 -3.86 -0.14
CA ARG A 14 -7.82 -5.26 0.27
C ARG A 14 -8.94 -6.09 -0.33
N SER A 15 -8.57 -7.20 -0.95
CA SER A 15 -9.50 -8.28 -1.30
C SER A 15 -9.43 -9.38 -0.24
N ARG A 16 -10.56 -9.66 0.43
CA ARG A 16 -10.63 -10.74 1.43
C ARG A 16 -10.42 -12.12 0.79
N ALA A 17 -11.01 -12.36 -0.38
CA ALA A 17 -10.86 -13.61 -1.12
C ALA A 17 -9.53 -13.71 -1.89
N GLY A 18 -8.85 -12.58 -2.10
CA GLY A 18 -7.66 -12.49 -2.93
C GLY A 18 -7.94 -12.64 -4.42
N VAL A 19 -7.07 -12.08 -5.26
CA VAL A 19 -7.21 -12.09 -6.72
C VAL A 19 -6.05 -12.87 -7.34
N SER A 20 -6.34 -13.70 -8.34
CA SER A 20 -5.30 -14.33 -9.15
C SER A 20 -4.69 -13.29 -10.09
N MET A 21 -3.48 -12.84 -9.78
CA MET A 21 -2.77 -11.79 -10.50
C MET A 21 -1.43 -12.28 -11.07
N GLY A 22 -1.19 -13.59 -11.05
CA GLY A 22 0.10 -14.17 -11.47
C GLY A 22 1.25 -13.78 -10.56
N ALA A 23 1.05 -13.84 -9.23
CA ALA A 23 2.13 -13.61 -8.28
C ALA A 23 3.26 -14.63 -8.51
N PRO A 24 4.55 -14.27 -8.28
CA PRO A 24 5.68 -15.17 -8.54
C PRO A 24 5.64 -16.50 -7.77
N ASP A 25 5.01 -16.49 -6.59
CA ASP A 25 4.79 -17.65 -5.73
C ASP A 25 3.51 -18.43 -6.06
N GLY A 26 2.74 -17.96 -7.06
CA GLY A 26 1.44 -18.52 -7.43
C GLY A 26 0.30 -18.20 -6.46
N ALA A 27 0.55 -17.42 -5.39
CA ALA A 27 -0.47 -17.10 -4.40
C ALA A 27 -1.48 -16.06 -4.90
N ARG A 28 -2.64 -15.99 -4.23
CA ARG A 28 -3.62 -14.92 -4.46
C ARG A 28 -3.12 -13.62 -3.84
N VAL A 29 -3.28 -12.52 -4.57
CA VAL A 29 -2.92 -11.18 -4.08
C VAL A 29 -4.08 -10.61 -3.29
N HIS A 30 -3.83 -10.28 -2.02
CA HIS A 30 -4.84 -9.74 -1.11
C HIS A 30 -4.74 -8.23 -0.91
N LEU A 31 -3.55 -7.65 -1.04
CA LEU A 31 -3.29 -6.23 -0.81
C LEU A 31 -2.89 -5.54 -2.11
N PHE A 32 -3.46 -4.37 -2.37
CA PHE A 32 -3.25 -3.60 -3.58
C PHE A 32 -2.91 -2.17 -3.21
N VAL A 33 -1.80 -1.66 -3.74
CA VAL A 33 -1.36 -0.28 -3.50
C VAL A 33 -1.41 0.48 -4.81
N ALA A 34 -2.09 1.62 -4.81
CA ALA A 34 -2.05 2.57 -5.91
C ALA A 34 -1.40 3.87 -5.43
N LEU A 35 -0.48 4.41 -6.23
CA LEU A 35 0.12 5.72 -6.01
C LEU A 35 -0.12 6.57 -7.26
N ILE A 36 -0.79 7.70 -7.07
CA ILE A 36 -1.12 8.63 -8.14
C ILE A 36 -0.31 9.91 -7.89
N ARG A 37 0.46 10.33 -8.90
CA ARG A 37 1.36 11.49 -8.81
C ARG A 37 0.99 12.59 -9.81
N PRO A 38 1.35 13.85 -9.52
CA PRO A 38 1.39 14.90 -10.53
C PRO A 38 2.51 14.63 -11.56
N PRO A 39 2.39 15.13 -12.79
CA PRO A 39 3.37 14.88 -13.88
C PRO A 39 4.81 15.28 -13.51
N ASP A 40 4.98 16.39 -12.80
CA ASP A 40 6.29 17.04 -12.58
C ASP A 40 7.12 16.43 -11.43
N TRP A 41 6.60 15.42 -10.73
CA TRP A 41 7.22 14.90 -9.50
C TRP A 41 8.03 13.62 -9.75
N SER A 42 9.17 13.77 -10.44
CA SER A 42 9.99 12.65 -10.94
C SER A 42 10.67 11.79 -9.88
N HIS A 43 10.89 12.25 -8.64
CA HIS A 43 11.62 11.48 -7.61
C HIS A 43 10.83 11.13 -6.35
N ALA A 44 9.76 11.86 -6.03
CA ALA A 44 9.01 11.68 -4.79
C ALA A 44 8.17 10.40 -4.77
N HIS A 45 7.72 9.92 -5.93
CA HIS A 45 6.87 8.74 -6.03
C HIS A 45 7.63 7.44 -5.75
N LEU A 46 8.91 7.34 -6.13
CA LEU A 46 9.75 6.18 -5.81
C LEU A 46 10.00 6.06 -4.30
N LYS A 47 10.21 7.19 -3.60
CA LYS A 47 10.32 7.21 -2.14
C LYS A 47 9.02 6.75 -1.47
N ALA A 48 7.87 7.20 -1.97
CA ALA A 48 6.57 6.75 -1.46
C ALA A 48 6.35 5.25 -1.71
N LEU A 49 6.69 4.76 -2.91
CA LEU A 49 6.57 3.34 -3.26
C LEU A 49 7.49 2.47 -2.42
N ALA A 50 8.77 2.83 -2.30
CA ALA A 50 9.75 2.11 -1.48
C ALA A 50 9.29 2.01 -0.03
N ARG A 51 8.70 3.09 0.50
CA ARG A 51 8.19 3.12 1.86
C ARG A 51 7.01 2.17 2.08
N VAL A 52 6.02 2.20 1.18
CA VAL A 52 4.87 1.27 1.29
C VAL A 52 5.32 -0.17 1.05
N SER A 53 6.22 -0.41 0.09
CA SER A 53 6.78 -1.73 -0.20
C SER A 53 7.53 -2.31 1.02
N GLY A 54 8.39 -1.50 1.66
CA GLY A 54 9.14 -1.93 2.85
C GLY A 54 8.23 -2.29 4.03
N MET A 55 7.20 -1.48 4.27
CA MET A 55 6.20 -1.77 5.31
C MET A 55 5.41 -3.06 5.01
N LEU A 56 5.05 -3.33 3.75
CA LEU A 56 4.34 -4.55 3.35
C LEU A 56 5.23 -5.80 3.34
N ALA A 57 6.54 -5.63 3.21
CA ALA A 57 7.51 -6.72 3.35
C ALA A 57 7.53 -7.28 4.78
N HIS A 58 7.24 -6.44 5.78
CA HIS A 58 7.11 -6.87 7.17
C HIS A 58 5.91 -7.81 7.34
N ALA A 59 6.18 -9.08 7.68
CA ALA A 59 5.16 -10.12 7.74
C ALA A 59 4.01 -9.83 8.74
N PRO A 60 4.30 -9.46 10.00
CA PRO A 60 3.24 -9.06 10.95
C PRO A 60 2.33 -7.93 10.44
N THR A 61 2.89 -6.90 9.80
CA THR A 61 2.11 -5.80 9.21
C THR A 61 1.21 -6.29 8.10
N ARG A 62 1.73 -7.10 7.19
CA ARG A 62 0.93 -7.71 6.11
C ARG A 62 -0.19 -8.59 6.66
N GLU A 63 0.10 -9.43 7.64
CA GLU A 63 -0.88 -10.31 8.28
C GLU A 63 -1.98 -9.51 9.00
N ALA A 64 -1.61 -8.47 9.73
CA ALA A 64 -2.56 -7.56 10.37
C ALA A 64 -3.47 -6.88 9.33
N LEU A 65 -2.91 -6.38 8.23
CA LEU A 65 -3.70 -5.74 7.15
C LEU A 65 -4.67 -6.73 6.49
N ILE A 66 -4.25 -7.99 6.30
CA ILE A 66 -5.12 -9.04 5.76
C ILE A 66 -6.24 -9.37 6.74
N ALA A 67 -5.94 -9.46 8.04
CA ALA A 67 -6.90 -9.80 9.09
C ALA A 67 -7.84 -8.66 9.52
N ALA A 68 -7.52 -7.40 9.18
CA ALA A 68 -8.25 -6.22 9.65
C ALA A 68 -9.78 -6.30 9.43
N SER A 69 -10.58 -5.74 10.32
CA SER A 69 -12.04 -5.87 10.15
C SER A 69 -12.56 -5.00 9.00
N ASP A 70 -12.10 -3.76 8.95
CA ASP A 70 -12.59 -2.73 8.03
C ASP A 70 -11.48 -1.73 7.62
N ALA A 71 -11.87 -0.68 6.90
CA ALA A 71 -10.95 0.35 6.44
C ALA A 71 -10.37 1.21 7.57
N ALA A 72 -11.10 1.40 8.68
CA ALA A 72 -10.62 2.17 9.82
C ALA A 72 -9.50 1.43 10.56
N ASP A 73 -9.65 0.11 10.71
CA ASP A 73 -8.64 -0.78 11.29
C ASP A 73 -7.38 -0.84 10.42
N ILE A 74 -7.55 -0.97 9.10
CA ILE A 74 -6.44 -0.84 8.12
C ILE A 74 -5.71 0.49 8.31
N HIS A 75 -6.45 1.61 8.41
CA HIS A 75 -5.85 2.93 8.59
C HIS A 75 -5.12 3.06 9.94
N ALA A 76 -5.63 2.41 11.00
CA ALA A 76 -4.96 2.37 12.30
C ALA A 76 -3.62 1.61 12.24
N ILE A 77 -3.60 0.44 11.60
CA ILE A 77 -2.37 -0.36 11.38
C ILE A 77 -1.33 0.46 10.62
N LEU A 78 -1.72 1.08 9.50
CA LEU A 78 -0.82 1.90 8.68
C LEU A 78 -0.23 3.11 9.43
N ARG A 79 -0.99 3.71 10.36
CA ARG A 79 -0.49 4.82 11.17
C ARG A 79 0.49 4.39 12.25
N ARG A 80 0.36 3.16 12.76
CA ARG A 80 1.23 2.62 13.81
C ARG A 80 2.64 2.32 13.28
N GLU A 81 2.72 1.86 12.04
CA GLU A 81 3.94 1.52 11.31
C GLU A 81 4.63 2.76 10.69
N GLY A 82 4.53 3.93 11.33
CA GLY A 82 5.12 5.20 10.88
C GLY A 82 6.63 5.11 10.53
N PRO A 83 7.23 6.17 9.94
CA PRO A 83 8.59 6.08 9.38
C PRO A 83 9.62 5.72 10.44
N GLY A 84 10.09 4.47 10.44
CA GLY A 84 11.13 4.00 11.36
C GLY A 84 10.68 3.01 12.44
N GLY A 85 9.88 2.00 12.08
CA GLY A 85 9.72 0.81 12.92
C GLY A 85 10.83 -0.20 12.67
N ALA A 86 11.78 -0.26 13.62
CA ALA A 86 13.05 -1.01 13.71
C ALA A 86 14.25 -0.38 12.99
#